data_AF-A0A965BR51-F1
#
_entry.id   AF-A0A965BR51-F1
#
_cell.length_a   1.000
_cell.length_b   1.000
_cell.length_c   1.000
_cell.angle_alpha   90.00
_cell.angle_beta   90.00
_cell.angle_gamma   90.00
#
_symmetry.space_group_name_H-M   'P 1'
#
loop_
_entity.id
_entity.type
_entity.pdbx_description
1 polymer ?
#
loop_
_entity_poly.entity_id
_entity_poly.type
_entity_poly.pdbx_seq_one_letter_code
_entity_poly.pdbx_strand_id
1 'polypeptide(L)'
;MASTTPSYYRLGSLRFLRGYALNNNEKRAHSIQRGFQDILRAPLLILILLLTSCVEDSASVSAPDIPEPDPLARDSFVMRNPEIREDLLQQLGIHGIEYWINSNGSIGFYVRDTKEVDRLANEAIGVYISLQ
;
A
#
# COMPACT_ATOMS: atom_id res chain seq x y z
N MET A 1 30.20 49.94 -49.92
CA MET A 1 31.50 49.25 -49.85
C MET A 1 31.37 48.10 -48.87
N ALA A 2 31.64 46.86 -49.32
CA ALA A 2 32.14 45.65 -48.61
C ALA A 2 31.55 45.29 -47.21
N SER A 3 31.32 44.04 -46.79
CA SER A 3 31.68 42.71 -47.25
C SER A 3 31.14 41.71 -46.20
N THR A 4 30.43 40.67 -46.67
CA THR A 4 30.69 39.23 -46.40
C THR A 4 30.78 38.70 -44.94
N THR A 5 29.73 37.96 -44.54
CA THR A 5 29.73 36.57 -44.01
C THR A 5 30.18 36.20 -42.58
N PRO A 6 29.69 35.04 -42.06
CA PRO A 6 29.66 34.68 -40.64
C PRO A 6 30.83 33.74 -40.23
N SER A 7 31.03 33.61 -38.91
CA SER A 7 32.03 32.70 -38.34
C SER A 7 31.42 31.34 -38.01
N TYR A 8 31.72 30.36 -38.84
CA TYR A 8 31.63 28.92 -38.55
C TYR A 8 33.04 28.42 -38.25
N TYR A 9 33.22 27.63 -37.19
CA TYR A 9 34.39 26.75 -37.07
C TYR A 9 34.00 25.31 -37.40
N ARG A 10 34.81 24.75 -38.30
CA ARG A 10 34.74 23.43 -38.93
C ARG A 10 35.25 22.30 -38.04
N LEU A 11 34.76 21.10 -38.40
CA LEU A 11 35.40 19.80 -38.27
C LEU A 11 36.91 19.77 -38.58
N GLY A 12 37.66 18.95 -37.83
CA GLY A 12 38.71 18.07 -38.34
C GLY A 12 38.39 16.65 -37.86
N SER A 13 38.14 15.63 -38.70
CA SER A 13 39.03 14.94 -39.65
C SER A 13 40.18 14.23 -38.92
N LEU A 14 40.56 12.96 -39.13
CA LEU A 14 40.14 11.83 -39.95
C LEU A 14 41.21 10.73 -39.66
N ARG A 15 40.92 9.47 -40.05
CA ARG A 15 41.87 8.36 -40.37
C ARG A 15 42.40 7.53 -39.21
N PHE A 16 42.67 6.23 -39.33
CA PHE A 16 42.35 5.14 -40.26
C PHE A 16 43.11 3.91 -39.71
N LEU A 17 42.83 2.72 -40.26
CA LEU A 17 43.51 1.41 -40.17
C LEU A 17 42.69 0.37 -39.35
N ARG A 18 42.00 -0.62 -39.92
CA ARG A 18 42.22 -1.58 -41.05
C ARG A 18 42.68 -2.95 -40.52
N GLY A 19 41.79 -3.94 -40.68
CA GLY A 19 42.08 -5.37 -40.89
C GLY A 19 42.31 -6.19 -39.61
N TYR A 20 41.98 -7.49 -39.52
CA TYR A 20 41.62 -8.49 -40.52
C TYR A 20 40.74 -9.60 -39.90
N ALA A 21 40.25 -10.48 -40.77
CA ALA A 21 39.21 -11.49 -40.61
C ALA A 21 39.68 -12.85 -40.07
N LEU A 22 38.69 -13.70 -39.71
CA LEU A 22 38.67 -15.19 -39.74
C LEU A 22 39.67 -15.95 -38.82
N ASN A 23 39.40 -17.12 -38.24
CA ASN A 23 38.25 -18.01 -38.11
C ASN A 23 38.48 -18.97 -36.90
N ASN A 24 37.56 -19.94 -36.78
CA ASN A 24 37.76 -21.31 -36.31
C ASN A 24 37.65 -21.69 -34.82
N ASN A 25 36.45 -22.21 -34.52
CA ASN A 25 36.13 -23.45 -33.81
C ASN A 25 37.21 -24.06 -32.89
N GLU A 26 36.94 -24.14 -31.59
CA GLU A 26 37.22 -25.39 -30.87
C GLU A 26 36.44 -25.56 -29.54
N LYS A 27 35.58 -26.59 -29.51
CA LYS A 27 35.24 -27.45 -28.36
C LYS A 27 34.58 -26.84 -27.11
N ARG A 28 33.29 -27.16 -26.96
CA ARG A 28 32.63 -27.69 -25.73
C ARG A 28 31.22 -28.13 -26.13
N ALA A 29 31.07 -29.22 -26.87
CA ALA A 29 30.92 -30.59 -26.36
C ALA A 29 29.91 -30.69 -25.18
N HIS A 30 28.68 -31.05 -25.56
CA HIS A 30 27.76 -32.02 -24.95
C HIS A 30 27.56 -32.11 -23.43
N SER A 31 26.29 -32.38 -23.07
CA SER A 31 25.84 -33.13 -21.88
C SER A 31 25.28 -32.30 -20.71
N ILE A 32 24.14 -31.63 -20.93
CA ILE A 32 23.21 -31.28 -19.86
C ILE A 32 22.21 -32.43 -19.73
N GLN A 33 22.63 -33.53 -19.09
CA GLN A 33 21.72 -34.60 -18.68
C GLN A 33 22.36 -35.45 -17.57
N ARG A 34 22.01 -35.17 -16.32
CA ARG A 34 21.92 -36.09 -15.16
C ARG A 34 21.90 -35.26 -13.86
N GLY A 35 20.83 -35.37 -13.08
CA GLY A 35 20.80 -34.80 -11.73
C GLY A 35 19.45 -34.44 -11.10
N PHE A 36 18.31 -34.89 -11.65
CA PHE A 36 16.98 -34.59 -11.06
C PHE A 36 16.33 -35.83 -10.43
N GLN A 37 17.06 -36.63 -9.66
CA GLN A 37 16.47 -37.82 -9.00
C GLN A 37 16.48 -37.81 -7.46
N ASP A 38 17.06 -36.80 -6.79
CA ASP A 38 17.10 -36.79 -5.32
C ASP A 38 16.17 -35.75 -4.65
N ILE A 39 15.35 -35.02 -5.41
CA ILE A 39 14.54 -33.91 -4.88
C ILE A 39 13.12 -34.36 -4.44
N LEU A 40 12.72 -35.61 -4.71
CA LEU A 40 11.33 -36.07 -4.51
C LEU A 40 11.01 -36.65 -3.13
N ARG A 41 12.00 -36.86 -2.25
CA ARG A 41 11.75 -37.48 -0.92
C ARG A 41 11.72 -36.50 0.26
N ALA A 42 12.30 -35.32 0.11
CA ALA A 42 12.29 -34.29 1.15
C ALA A 42 10.92 -33.63 1.43
N PRO A 43 10.00 -33.42 0.46
CA PRO A 43 8.78 -32.67 0.75
C PRO A 43 7.70 -33.49 1.48
N LEU A 44 7.79 -34.83 1.46
CA LEU A 44 6.76 -35.70 2.05
C LEU A 44 6.78 -35.66 3.60
N LEU A 45 7.96 -35.51 4.21
CA LEU A 45 8.11 -35.51 5.66
C LEU A 45 7.62 -34.22 6.32
N ILE A 46 7.65 -33.09 5.60
CA ILE A 46 7.16 -31.79 6.08
C ILE A 46 5.62 -31.77 6.15
N LEU A 47 4.94 -32.45 5.23
CA LEU A 47 3.48 -32.51 5.19
C LEU A 47 2.89 -33.29 6.40
N ILE A 48 3.60 -34.31 6.90
CA ILE A 48 3.14 -35.13 8.03
C ILE A 48 3.25 -34.36 9.35
N LEU A 49 4.24 -33.48 9.50
CA LEU A 49 4.43 -32.69 10.73
C LEU A 49 3.33 -31.63 10.95
N LEU A 50 2.68 -31.17 9.88
CA LEU A 50 1.60 -30.19 9.93
C LEU A 50 0.25 -30.79 10.38
N LEU A 51 0.07 -32.11 10.28
CA LEU A 51 -1.22 -32.77 10.53
C LEU A 51 -1.43 -33.21 12.00
N THR A 52 -0.45 -33.08 12.89
CA THR A 52 -0.53 -33.64 14.25
C THR A 52 -0.69 -32.62 15.38
N SER A 53 -0.97 -31.34 15.09
CA SER A 53 -1.20 -30.32 16.13
C SER A 53 -2.63 -29.80 16.11
N CYS A 54 -3.57 -30.65 16.52
CA CYS A 54 -4.85 -30.20 17.09
C CYS A 54 -5.22 -31.19 18.19
N VAL A 55 -4.73 -30.95 19.40
CA VAL A 55 -5.44 -31.38 20.60
C VAL A 55 -6.23 -30.15 21.04
N GLU A 56 -7.51 -30.14 20.74
CA GLU A 56 -8.43 -29.14 21.26
C GLU A 56 -8.85 -29.63 22.64
N ASP A 57 -8.16 -29.14 23.67
CA ASP A 57 -8.70 -29.18 25.02
C ASP A 57 -9.85 -28.15 25.03
N SER A 58 -11.06 -28.64 24.74
CA SER A 58 -12.27 -27.84 24.76
C SER A 58 -12.66 -27.53 26.21
N ALA A 59 -11.83 -26.76 26.90
CA ALA A 59 -12.26 -25.91 27.99
C ALA A 59 -13.14 -24.83 27.35
N SER A 60 -14.45 -25.07 27.41
CA SER A 60 -15.51 -24.07 27.17
C SER A 60 -15.31 -22.89 28.13
N VAL A 61 -14.39 -21.99 27.78
CA VAL A 61 -14.37 -20.63 28.29
C VAL A 61 -15.53 -19.95 27.62
N SER A 62 -16.66 -19.83 28.32
CA SER A 62 -17.75 -18.96 27.89
C SER A 62 -17.14 -17.60 27.61
N ALA A 63 -17.20 -17.18 26.34
CA ALA A 63 -16.84 -15.83 25.96
C ALA A 63 -17.61 -14.86 26.88
N PRO A 64 -16.97 -13.82 27.42
CA PRO A 64 -17.72 -12.81 28.15
C PRO A 64 -18.80 -12.29 27.21
N ASP A 65 -20.04 -12.34 27.69
CA ASP A 65 -21.22 -11.79 27.03
C ASP A 65 -21.03 -10.27 27.03
N ILE A 66 -20.25 -9.75 26.06
CA ILE A 66 -20.05 -8.32 25.88
C ILE A 66 -21.40 -7.83 25.34
N PRO A 67 -22.13 -7.01 26.10
CA PRO A 67 -23.40 -6.48 25.62
C PRO A 67 -23.14 -5.76 24.30
N GLU A 68 -23.89 -6.09 23.25
CA GLU A 68 -23.88 -5.27 22.04
C GLU A 68 -24.14 -3.81 22.46
N PRO A 69 -23.36 -2.85 21.94
CA PRO A 69 -23.56 -1.45 22.27
C PRO A 69 -24.99 -1.05 21.92
N ASP A 70 -25.67 -0.39 22.86
CA ASP A 70 -27.03 0.13 22.64
C ASP A 70 -27.04 0.91 21.32
N PRO A 71 -27.90 0.55 20.35
CA PRO A 71 -27.95 1.20 19.05
C PRO A 71 -28.32 2.69 19.13
N LEU A 72 -28.83 3.15 20.27
CA LEU A 72 -29.14 4.54 20.57
C LEU A 72 -28.11 5.20 21.49
N ALA A 73 -27.02 4.51 21.84
CA ALA A 73 -25.91 5.11 22.54
C ALA A 73 -25.34 6.26 21.69
N ARG A 74 -25.01 7.36 22.36
CA ARG A 74 -24.54 8.60 21.75
C ARG A 74 -23.13 8.90 22.19
N ASP A 75 -22.34 9.43 21.27
CA ASP A 75 -20.98 9.90 21.52
C ASP A 75 -20.80 11.29 20.88
N SER A 76 -19.73 12.00 21.24
CA SER A 76 -19.43 13.30 20.67
C SER A 76 -17.95 13.69 20.77
N PHE A 77 -17.50 14.50 19.81
CA PHE A 77 -16.14 15.06 19.81
C PHE A 77 -16.15 16.55 19.44
N VAL A 78 -15.06 17.24 19.75
CA VAL A 78 -14.88 18.67 19.44
C VAL A 78 -13.82 18.83 18.35
N MET A 79 -14.20 19.48 17.24
CA MET A 79 -13.28 19.90 16.18
C MET A 79 -13.03 21.42 16.29
N ARG A 80 -11.80 21.82 16.63
CA ARG A 80 -11.45 23.23 16.85
C ARG A 80 -11.17 24.01 15.57
N ASN A 81 -10.63 23.35 14.54
CA ASN A 81 -10.39 23.99 13.26
C ASN A 81 -11.73 24.12 12.52
N PRO A 82 -12.19 25.35 12.22
CA PRO A 82 -13.50 25.55 11.60
C PRO A 82 -13.58 24.98 10.18
N GLU A 83 -12.49 25.01 9.42
CA GLU A 83 -12.47 24.51 8.04
C GLU A 83 -12.56 22.98 8.01
N ILE A 84 -11.76 22.29 8.84
CA ILE A 84 -11.85 20.83 9.00
C ILE A 84 -13.22 20.42 9.54
N ARG A 85 -13.79 21.23 10.44
CA ARG A 85 -15.12 20.99 10.99
C ARG A 85 -16.19 21.05 9.90
N GLU A 86 -16.17 22.06 9.04
CA GLU A 86 -17.14 22.19 7.95
C GLU A 86 -17.02 21.06 6.93
N ASP A 87 -15.79 20.71 6.54
CA ASP A 87 -15.54 19.60 5.62
C ASP A 87 -16.05 18.27 6.19
N LEU A 88 -15.76 17.98 7.46
CA LEU A 88 -16.27 16.79 8.13
C LEU A 88 -17.80 16.75 8.18
N LEU A 89 -18.47 17.86 8.50
CA LEU A 89 -19.94 17.91 8.50
C LEU A 89 -20.53 17.64 7.12
N GLN A 90 -19.89 18.13 6.05
CA GLN A 90 -20.30 17.83 4.68
C GLN A 90 -20.13 16.33 4.37
N GLN A 91 -19.01 15.73 4.75
CA GLN A 91 -18.77 14.30 4.56
C GLN A 91 -19.78 13.44 5.33
N LEU A 92 -20.08 13.77 6.58
CA LEU A 92 -21.12 13.08 7.35
C LEU A 92 -22.47 13.11 6.64
N GLY A 93 -22.83 14.27 6.05
CA GLY A 93 -24.05 14.41 5.25
C GLY A 93 -24.04 13.57 3.96
N ILE A 94 -22.92 13.54 3.23
CA ILE A 94 -22.76 12.73 2.01
C ILE A 94 -22.88 11.23 2.32
N HIS A 95 -22.32 10.80 3.44
CA HIS A 95 -22.35 9.41 3.91
C HIS A 95 -23.65 9.02 4.63
N GLY A 96 -24.60 9.96 4.80
CA GLY A 96 -25.88 9.70 5.46
C GLY A 96 -25.76 9.40 6.95
N ILE A 97 -24.69 9.87 7.60
CA ILE A 97 -24.48 9.70 9.04
C ILE A 97 -25.27 10.77 9.78
N GLU A 98 -26.13 10.33 10.70
CA GLU A 98 -26.92 11.25 11.53
C GLU A 98 -26.02 11.94 12.56
N TYR A 99 -26.02 13.27 12.55
CA TYR A 99 -25.26 14.09 13.48
C TYR A 99 -26.09 15.26 14.01
N TRP A 100 -25.69 15.78 15.16
CA TRP A 100 -26.25 17.00 15.72
C TRP A 100 -25.16 17.84 16.38
N ILE A 101 -25.42 19.14 16.55
CA ILE A 101 -24.50 20.04 17.23
C ILE A 101 -24.99 20.26 18.66
N ASN A 102 -24.16 19.89 19.63
CA ASN A 102 -24.46 20.08 21.05
C ASN A 102 -24.27 21.55 21.46
N SER A 103 -24.83 21.94 22.61
CA SER A 103 -24.74 23.31 23.14
C SER A 103 -23.31 23.78 23.42
N ASN A 104 -22.38 22.85 23.65
CA ASN A 104 -20.95 23.11 23.83
C ASN A 104 -20.17 23.20 22.50
N GLY A 105 -20.85 23.10 21.36
CA GLY A 105 -20.24 23.10 20.03
C GLY A 105 -19.65 21.77 19.58
N SER A 106 -19.75 20.70 20.37
CA SER A 106 -19.33 19.36 19.96
C SER A 106 -20.29 18.77 18.91
N ILE A 107 -19.75 17.91 18.06
CA ILE A 107 -20.52 17.15 17.08
C ILE A 107 -20.91 15.83 17.75
N GLY A 108 -22.21 15.61 17.92
CA GLY A 108 -22.76 14.36 18.43
C GLY A 108 -23.20 13.43 17.31
N PHE A 109 -23.06 12.12 17.55
CA PHE A 109 -23.39 11.04 16.63
C PHE A 109 -23.75 9.76 17.41
N TYR A 110 -24.31 8.74 16.74
CA TYR A 110 -24.57 7.46 17.38
C TYR A 110 -23.32 6.57 17.43
N VAL A 111 -23.13 5.85 18.53
CA VAL A 111 -21.97 4.95 18.74
C VAL A 111 -21.87 3.86 17.66
N ARG A 112 -23.00 3.44 17.07
CA ARG A 112 -22.99 2.51 15.94
C ARG A 112 -22.18 3.02 14.74
N ASP A 113 -22.05 4.33 14.60
CA ASP A 113 -21.41 5.01 13.48
C ASP A 113 -19.96 5.43 13.81
N THR A 114 -19.43 5.12 15.00
CA THR A 114 -18.08 5.53 15.46
C THR A 114 -16.99 5.21 14.45
N LYS A 115 -16.98 4.01 13.86
CA LYS A 115 -15.93 3.62 12.91
C LYS A 115 -15.92 4.48 11.65
N GLU A 116 -17.09 4.82 11.13
CA GLU A 116 -17.18 5.67 9.93
C GLU A 116 -16.88 7.13 10.27
N VAL A 117 -17.36 7.62 11.41
CA VAL A 117 -17.04 8.97 11.89
C VAL A 117 -15.54 9.15 12.08
N ASP A 118 -14.86 8.17 12.69
CA ASP A 118 -13.40 8.18 12.87
C ASP A 118 -12.65 8.16 11.53
N ARG A 119 -13.12 7.35 10.58
CA ARG A 119 -12.53 7.28 9.23
C ARG A 119 -12.61 8.63 8.53
N LEU A 120 -13.80 9.25 8.53
CA LEU A 120 -14.04 10.54 7.89
C LEU A 120 -13.30 11.68 8.61
N ALA A 121 -13.26 11.67 9.93
CA ALA A 121 -12.49 12.65 10.70
C ALA A 121 -11.00 12.58 10.38
N ASN A 122 -10.44 11.37 10.26
CA ASN A 122 -9.05 11.17 9.87
C ASN A 122 -8.78 11.60 8.42
N GLU A 123 -9.73 11.38 7.51
CA GLU A 123 -9.66 11.83 6.12
C GLU A 123 -9.64 13.36 6.05
N ALA A 124 -10.60 14.02 6.71
CA ALA A 124 -10.69 15.48 6.79
C ALA A 124 -9.43 16.10 7.42
N ILE A 125 -8.89 15.52 8.50
CA ILE A 125 -7.65 16.01 9.12
C ILE A 125 -6.44 15.76 8.21
N GLY A 126 -6.37 14.59 7.57
CA GLY A 126 -5.24 14.16 6.75
C GLY A 126 -4.97 15.10 5.57
N VAL A 127 -6.01 15.65 4.96
CA VAL A 127 -5.89 16.67 3.91
C VAL A 127 -5.10 17.88 4.41
N TYR A 128 -5.35 18.34 5.64
CA TYR A 128 -4.74 19.55 6.19
C TYR A 128 -3.31 19.35 6.68
N ILE A 129 -2.97 18.15 7.17
CA ILE A 129 -1.59 17.82 7.55
C ILE A 129 -0.72 17.68 6.31
N SER A 130 -1.28 17.19 5.20
CA SER A 130 -0.54 16.96 3.95
C SER A 130 -0.21 18.24 3.17
N LEU A 131 -0.80 19.39 3.55
CA LEU A 131 -0.63 20.68 2.88
C LEU A 131 0.41 21.60 3.58
N GLN A 132 1.01 21.17 4.69
CA GLN A 132 2.11 21.86 5.38
C GLN A 132 3.48 21.34 4.92
#